data_AF-A0A529F5K9-F1
#
_entry.id   AF-A0A529F5K9-F1
#
_cell.length_a   1.000
_cell.length_b   1.000
_cell.length_c   1.000
_cell.angle_alpha   90.00
_cell.angle_beta   90.00
_cell.angle_gamma   90.00
#
_symmetry.space_group_name_H-M   'P 1'
#
loop_
_entity.id
_entity.type
_entity.pdbx_description
1 polymer ?
#
loop_
_entity_poly.entity_id
_entity_poly.type
_entity_poly.pdbx_seq_one_letter_code
_entity_poly.pdbx_strand_id
1 'polypeptide(L)'
;MDAVMRQSPGKLSTEARIYAKNLAYEIARRERIGAPMLDPGGKATTWRDAQVALRHAFMDEGSPPRRVKLLDAAATRMERLSPYDRGFRIALFLEDSRQASIFDLRMLVHGSHPLEGLEHERGVTALCATFTTKRSKRDACDVVPSVYLSDHTIGRLRERSEQWSTPEAGLAALHIATVAADLARPDHRLSFLKMSSLSCAIDGGILTGAMRRFPVDHGTVPLWDVRTLLDDDFKLDPATVQQASQVAELVTRVLVGGENWMTISLQSRNSDAIDFVEPHEDHVTATLRARMGIKH
;
A
#
# COMPACT_ATOMS: atom_id res chain seq x y z
N MET A 1 -1.27 -39.75 22.05
CA MET A 1 -0.82 -39.88 20.64
C MET A 1 -1.50 -38.75 19.88
N ASP A 2 -1.04 -37.53 20.14
CA ASP A 2 -1.64 -36.33 19.57
C ASP A 2 -0.96 -36.05 18.24
N ALA A 3 -1.75 -36.16 17.18
CA ALA A 3 -1.43 -35.69 15.86
C ALA A 3 -1.38 -34.15 15.88
N VAL A 4 -0.37 -33.59 16.54
CA VAL A 4 0.13 -32.27 16.19
C VAL A 4 0.80 -32.47 14.83
N MET A 5 0.00 -32.35 13.78
CA MET A 5 0.50 -32.01 12.45
C MET A 5 1.25 -30.69 12.60
N ARG A 6 2.54 -30.78 12.96
CA ARG A 6 3.54 -29.78 12.66
C ARG A 6 3.60 -29.70 11.14
N GLN A 7 2.65 -29.00 10.54
CA GLN A 7 2.73 -28.62 9.15
C GLN A 7 3.92 -27.67 9.06
N SER A 8 5.07 -28.22 8.68
CA SER A 8 6.06 -27.45 7.92
C SER A 8 5.26 -26.66 6.89
N PRO A 9 5.40 -25.32 6.81
CA PRO A 9 4.47 -24.53 6.02
C PRO A 9 4.50 -25.08 4.60
N GLY A 10 3.39 -25.67 4.18
CA GLY A 10 3.28 -26.34 2.88
C GLY A 10 3.22 -25.30 1.78
N LYS A 11 3.27 -25.76 0.52
CA LYS A 11 2.73 -24.97 -0.60
C LYS A 11 1.32 -24.48 -0.24
N LEU A 12 0.95 -23.28 -0.67
CA LEU A 12 -0.42 -22.77 -0.51
C LEU A 12 -1.43 -23.82 -0.95
N SER A 13 -2.48 -23.99 -0.15
CA SER A 13 -3.66 -24.77 -0.50
C SER A 13 -4.27 -24.30 -1.82
N THR A 14 -5.05 -25.17 -2.45
CA THR A 14 -5.78 -24.80 -3.68
C THR A 14 -6.74 -23.65 -3.41
N GLU A 15 -7.42 -23.65 -2.27
CA GLU A 15 -8.33 -22.56 -1.87
C GLU A 15 -7.60 -21.22 -1.73
N ALA A 16 -6.44 -21.20 -1.09
CA ALA A 16 -5.62 -19.99 -0.95
C ALA A 16 -5.16 -19.42 -2.29
N ARG A 17 -4.80 -20.29 -3.25
CA ARG A 17 -4.44 -19.88 -4.60
C ARG A 17 -5.63 -19.33 -5.38
N ILE A 18 -6.79 -19.96 -5.26
CA ILE A 18 -8.05 -19.48 -5.86
C ILE A 18 -8.42 -18.12 -5.26
N TYR A 19 -8.28 -17.96 -3.95
CA TYR A 19 -8.54 -16.72 -3.25
C TYR A 19 -7.68 -15.56 -3.78
N ALA A 20 -6.36 -15.74 -3.86
CA ALA A 20 -5.46 -14.72 -4.40
C ALA A 20 -5.82 -14.33 -5.84
N LYS A 21 -6.18 -15.32 -6.67
CA LYS A 21 -6.64 -15.10 -8.04
C LYS A 21 -7.96 -14.32 -8.10
N ASN A 22 -8.91 -14.63 -7.21
CA ASN A 22 -10.18 -13.93 -7.14
C ASN A 22 -10.01 -12.47 -6.69
N LEU A 23 -9.12 -12.23 -5.72
CA LEU A 23 -8.76 -10.87 -5.31
C LEU A 23 -8.14 -10.08 -6.47
N ALA A 24 -7.28 -10.70 -7.27
CA ALA A 24 -6.72 -10.07 -8.48
C ALA A 24 -7.82 -9.67 -9.48
N TYR A 25 -8.81 -10.54 -9.72
CA TYR A 25 -9.96 -10.20 -10.57
C TYR A 25 -10.79 -9.05 -10.01
N GLU A 26 -10.98 -9.02 -8.70
CA GLU A 26 -11.73 -7.95 -8.03
C GLU A 26 -10.99 -6.60 -8.12
N ILE A 27 -9.67 -6.59 -7.96
CA ILE A 27 -8.85 -5.38 -8.16
C ILE A 27 -8.96 -4.88 -9.61
N ALA A 28 -8.84 -5.79 -10.58
CA ALA A 28 -8.99 -5.43 -12.00
C ALA A 28 -10.43 -4.99 -12.35
N ARG A 29 -11.45 -5.49 -11.65
CA ARG A 29 -12.84 -5.02 -11.78
C ARG A 29 -12.95 -3.57 -11.28
N ARG A 30 -12.42 -3.29 -10.09
CA ARG A 30 -12.47 -1.95 -9.48
C ARG A 30 -11.67 -0.92 -10.26
N GLU A 31 -10.51 -1.30 -10.81
CA GLU A 31 -9.75 -0.46 -11.73
C GLU A 31 -10.59 -0.03 -12.94
N ARG A 32 -11.27 -0.97 -13.59
CA ARG A 32 -12.14 -0.68 -14.75
C ARG A 32 -13.31 0.24 -14.41
N ILE A 33 -13.80 0.21 -13.18
CA ILE A 33 -14.89 1.07 -12.71
C ILE A 33 -14.36 2.46 -12.35
N GLY A 34 -13.23 2.53 -11.66
CA GLY A 34 -12.72 3.77 -11.10
C GLY A 34 -11.82 4.58 -12.03
N ALA A 35 -11.09 3.96 -12.95
CA ALA A 35 -10.25 4.67 -13.91
C ALA A 35 -11.03 5.72 -14.74
N PRO A 36 -12.22 5.40 -15.30
CA PRO A 36 -13.04 6.41 -15.97
C PRO A 36 -13.52 7.55 -15.07
N MET A 37 -13.64 7.34 -13.76
CA MET A 37 -14.10 8.37 -12.82
C MET A 37 -12.99 9.38 -12.51
N LEU A 38 -11.74 8.92 -12.50
CA LEU A 38 -10.56 9.77 -12.31
C LEU A 38 -10.27 10.58 -13.59
N ASP A 39 -10.37 9.95 -14.75
CA ASP A 39 -10.13 10.57 -16.06
C ASP A 39 -11.12 11.71 -16.35
N PRO A 40 -10.64 12.96 -16.59
CA PRO A 40 -11.50 14.06 -17.01
C PRO A 40 -12.33 13.78 -18.29
N GLY A 41 -11.80 12.94 -19.20
CA GLY A 41 -12.47 12.54 -20.44
C GLY A 41 -13.34 11.29 -20.33
N GLY A 42 -13.27 10.54 -19.21
CA GLY A 42 -14.08 9.35 -18.96
C GLY A 42 -13.82 8.15 -19.87
N LYS A 43 -12.65 8.06 -20.52
CA LYS A 43 -12.29 7.01 -21.49
C LYS A 43 -11.25 6.02 -20.97
N ALA A 44 -10.53 6.36 -19.91
CA ALA A 44 -9.51 5.51 -19.32
C ALA A 44 -10.09 4.16 -18.87
N THR A 45 -9.38 3.08 -19.19
CA THR A 45 -9.74 1.71 -18.76
C THR A 45 -8.80 1.15 -17.70
N THR A 46 -7.67 1.82 -17.47
CA THR A 46 -6.67 1.48 -16.45
C THR A 46 -6.33 2.70 -15.59
N TRP A 47 -5.80 2.46 -14.39
CA TRP A 47 -5.32 3.52 -13.51
C TRP A 47 -4.21 4.35 -14.16
N ARG A 48 -3.36 3.70 -14.96
CA ARG A 48 -2.29 4.37 -15.70
C ARG A 48 -2.84 5.35 -16.72
N ASP A 49 -3.82 4.94 -17.53
CA ASP A 49 -4.43 5.82 -18.54
C ASP A 49 -5.12 7.01 -17.89
N ALA A 50 -5.87 6.75 -16.80
CA ALA A 50 -6.57 7.79 -16.07
C ALA A 50 -5.62 8.80 -15.43
N GLN A 51 -4.50 8.31 -14.88
CA GLN A 51 -3.46 9.15 -14.29
C GLN A 51 -2.75 10.00 -15.34
N VAL A 52 -2.41 9.42 -16.50
CA VAL A 52 -1.81 10.17 -17.62
C VAL A 52 -2.77 11.27 -18.09
N ALA A 53 -4.05 10.94 -18.30
CA ALA A 53 -5.06 11.90 -18.73
C ALA A 53 -5.26 13.03 -17.70
N LEU A 54 -5.37 12.70 -16.42
CA LEU A 54 -5.49 13.69 -15.34
C LEU A 54 -4.23 14.57 -15.24
N ARG A 55 -3.04 13.98 -15.38
CA ARG A 55 -1.78 14.72 -15.39
C ARG A 55 -1.72 15.72 -16.55
N HIS A 56 -2.08 15.31 -17.76
CA HIS A 56 -2.11 16.23 -18.90
C HIS A 56 -3.08 17.39 -18.65
N ALA A 57 -4.32 17.08 -18.26
CA ALA A 57 -5.30 18.11 -17.92
C ALA A 57 -4.80 19.06 -16.80
N PHE A 58 -4.16 18.52 -15.77
CA PHE A 58 -3.60 19.30 -14.68
C PHE A 58 -2.47 20.24 -15.13
N MET A 59 -1.58 19.76 -16.01
CA MET A 59 -0.47 20.56 -16.54
C MET A 59 -0.93 21.61 -17.55
N ASP A 60 -1.97 21.31 -18.33
CA ASP A 60 -2.57 22.23 -19.31
C ASP A 60 -3.35 23.37 -18.65
N GLU A 61 -3.87 23.15 -17.44
CA GLU A 61 -4.49 24.21 -16.64
C GLU A 61 -3.46 25.26 -16.22
N GLY A 62 -3.59 26.49 -16.72
CA GLY A 62 -2.61 27.56 -16.49
C GLY A 62 -2.73 28.31 -15.15
N SER A 63 -3.72 27.98 -14.30
CA SER A 63 -3.92 28.69 -13.03
C SER A 63 -4.08 27.73 -11.83
N PRO A 64 -3.41 27.99 -10.69
CA PRO A 64 -3.53 27.16 -9.50
C PRO A 64 -4.98 26.94 -9.01
N PRO A 65 -5.88 27.95 -9.00
CA PRO A 65 -7.27 27.72 -8.59
C PRO A 65 -8.04 26.77 -9.52
N ARG A 66 -7.77 26.80 -10.82
CA ARG A 66 -8.42 25.88 -11.77
C ARG A 66 -7.90 24.45 -11.62
N ARG A 67 -6.59 24.28 -11.36
CA ARG A 67 -6.01 22.98 -11.01
C ARG A 67 -6.63 22.38 -9.76
N VAL A 68 -6.82 23.17 -8.71
CA VAL A 68 -7.52 22.71 -7.49
C VAL A 68 -8.95 22.27 -7.84
N LYS A 69 -9.69 23.06 -8.63
CA LYS A 69 -11.04 22.68 -9.07
C LYS A 69 -11.07 21.40 -9.91
N LEU A 70 -10.08 21.18 -10.76
CA LEU A 70 -9.95 19.94 -11.55
C LEU A 70 -9.78 18.73 -10.63
N LEU A 71 -8.89 18.84 -9.65
CA LEU A 71 -8.62 17.79 -8.66
C LEU A 71 -9.83 17.54 -7.74
N ASP A 72 -10.51 18.59 -7.30
CA ASP A 72 -11.73 18.52 -6.51
C ASP A 72 -12.89 17.87 -7.28
N ALA A 73 -13.03 18.18 -8.57
CA ALA A 73 -13.99 17.52 -9.45
C ALA A 73 -13.67 16.03 -9.63
N ALA A 74 -12.39 15.66 -9.72
CA ALA A 74 -11.97 14.26 -9.77
C ALA A 74 -12.27 13.55 -8.44
N ALA A 75 -11.97 14.16 -7.29
CA ALA A 75 -12.33 13.64 -5.97
C ALA A 75 -13.84 13.40 -5.86
N THR A 76 -14.64 14.40 -6.23
CA THR A 76 -16.11 14.33 -6.18
C THR A 76 -16.65 13.20 -7.05
N ARG A 77 -16.12 12.98 -8.26
CA ARG A 77 -16.54 11.87 -9.13
C ARG A 77 -16.21 10.52 -8.49
N MET A 78 -15.01 10.40 -7.93
CA MET A 78 -14.55 9.18 -7.27
C MET A 78 -15.32 8.88 -5.98
N GLU A 79 -15.73 9.89 -5.23
CA GLU A 79 -16.58 9.74 -4.04
C GLU A 79 -18.00 9.26 -4.36
N ARG A 80 -18.48 9.45 -5.59
CA ARG A 80 -19.77 8.88 -6.02
C ARG A 80 -19.74 7.37 -6.18
N LEU A 81 -18.56 6.77 -6.28
CA LEU A 81 -18.44 5.32 -6.29
C LEU A 81 -18.89 4.76 -4.94
N SER A 82 -19.60 3.63 -5.01
CA SER A 82 -19.96 2.84 -3.84
C SER A 82 -18.70 2.59 -2.99
N PRO A 83 -18.76 2.66 -1.66
CA PRO A 83 -17.64 2.28 -0.79
C PRO A 83 -17.05 0.90 -1.15
N TYR A 84 -17.91 -0.02 -1.62
CA TYR A 84 -17.54 -1.35 -2.09
C TYR A 84 -16.82 -1.38 -3.44
N ASP A 85 -16.83 -0.32 -4.24
CA ASP A 85 -16.18 -0.28 -5.54
C ASP A 85 -14.94 0.62 -5.56
N ARG A 86 -14.71 1.42 -4.49
CA ARG A 86 -13.62 2.39 -4.45
C ARG A 86 -12.28 1.68 -4.67
N GLY A 87 -11.83 0.76 -3.82
CA GLY A 87 -10.52 0.10 -4.05
C GLY A 87 -9.35 1.11 -4.19
N PHE A 88 -9.56 2.34 -3.75
CA PHE A 88 -8.65 3.47 -3.75
C PHE A 88 -8.98 4.36 -2.54
N ARG A 89 -8.02 5.17 -2.12
CA ARG A 89 -8.19 6.21 -1.09
C ARG A 89 -7.81 7.57 -1.63
N ILE A 90 -8.60 8.59 -1.35
CA ILE A 90 -8.34 9.98 -1.74
C ILE A 90 -8.09 10.80 -0.49
N ALA A 91 -7.10 11.68 -0.55
CA ALA A 91 -6.86 12.68 0.47
C ALA A 91 -6.54 14.04 -0.17
N LEU A 92 -7.20 15.08 0.32
CA LEU A 92 -7.01 16.47 -0.10
C LEU A 92 -6.43 17.25 1.07
N PHE A 93 -5.33 17.97 0.84
CA PHE A 93 -4.64 18.72 1.87
C PHE A 93 -4.35 20.15 1.44
N LEU A 94 -4.37 21.05 2.43
CA LEU A 94 -3.87 22.42 2.33
C LEU A 94 -2.62 22.53 3.21
N GLU A 95 -1.48 22.89 2.63
CA GLU A 95 -0.26 23.22 3.39
C GLU A 95 -0.38 24.68 3.88
N ASP A 96 -0.62 24.85 5.19
CA ASP A 96 -0.83 26.15 5.85
C ASP A 96 0.31 27.16 5.66
N SER A 97 1.55 26.69 5.44
CA SER A 97 2.73 27.56 5.39
C SER A 97 3.20 27.96 3.97
N ARG A 98 2.64 27.37 2.90
CA ARG A 98 3.12 27.57 1.52
C ARG A 98 2.05 27.81 0.45
N GLN A 99 0.77 27.94 0.82
CA GLN A 99 -0.36 28.02 -0.14
C GLN A 99 -0.25 26.92 -1.21
N ALA A 100 0.07 25.70 -0.77
CA ALA A 100 0.12 24.53 -1.62
C ALA A 100 -1.10 23.65 -1.35
N SER A 101 -1.70 23.12 -2.41
CA SER A 101 -2.72 22.08 -2.29
C SER A 101 -2.14 20.77 -2.79
N ILE A 102 -2.37 19.70 -2.02
CA ILE A 102 -1.92 18.35 -2.34
C ILE A 102 -3.15 17.48 -2.54
N PHE A 103 -3.24 16.82 -3.68
CA PHE A 103 -4.20 15.76 -3.96
C PHE A 103 -3.43 14.45 -4.00
N ASP A 104 -3.79 13.55 -3.09
CA ASP A 104 -3.18 12.24 -2.93
C ASP A 104 -4.21 11.16 -3.25
N LEU A 105 -3.87 10.28 -4.18
CA LEU A 105 -4.69 9.15 -4.58
C LEU A 105 -3.90 7.86 -4.42
N ARG A 106 -4.47 6.90 -3.68
CA ARG A 106 -3.93 5.55 -3.54
C ARG A 106 -4.72 4.60 -4.42
N MET A 107 -4.09 3.90 -5.35
CA MET A 107 -4.72 2.98 -6.30
C MET A 107 -4.13 1.59 -6.13
N LEU A 108 -4.94 0.54 -6.30
CA LEU A 108 -4.45 -0.84 -6.27
C LEU A 108 -4.32 -1.38 -7.69
N VAL A 109 -3.19 -2.03 -7.98
CA VAL A 109 -2.93 -2.70 -9.27
C VAL A 109 -2.44 -4.12 -9.01
N HIS A 110 -3.06 -5.11 -9.64
CA HIS A 110 -2.50 -6.47 -9.68
C HIS A 110 -1.54 -6.61 -10.86
N GLY A 111 -0.34 -7.13 -10.62
CA GLY A 111 0.69 -7.12 -11.63
C GLY A 111 1.96 -7.85 -11.23
N SER A 112 2.98 -7.61 -12.02
CA SER A 112 4.36 -7.95 -11.67
C SER A 112 4.88 -7.07 -10.55
N HIS A 113 5.85 -7.58 -9.80
CA HIS A 113 6.56 -6.79 -8.81
C HIS A 113 7.13 -5.48 -9.41
N PRO A 114 7.08 -4.34 -8.70
CA PRO A 114 7.49 -3.05 -9.27
C PRO A 114 9.01 -2.87 -9.39
N LEU A 115 9.83 -3.56 -8.58
CA LEU A 115 11.29 -3.51 -8.69
C LEU A 115 11.84 -4.39 -9.81
N GLU A 116 12.85 -3.86 -10.49
CA GLU A 116 13.63 -4.55 -11.51
C GLU A 116 14.29 -5.83 -10.94
N GLY A 117 14.25 -6.91 -11.72
CA GLY A 117 14.77 -8.23 -11.34
C GLY A 117 13.79 -9.12 -10.55
N LEU A 118 12.62 -8.59 -10.17
CA LEU A 118 11.57 -9.32 -9.42
C LEU A 118 10.27 -9.48 -10.22
N GLU A 119 10.25 -9.12 -11.50
CA GLU A 119 9.04 -8.99 -12.33
C GLU A 119 8.29 -10.31 -12.58
N HIS A 120 8.97 -11.43 -12.33
CA HIS A 120 8.40 -12.78 -12.40
C HIS A 120 7.45 -13.08 -11.24
N GLU A 121 7.52 -12.30 -10.16
CA GLU A 121 6.63 -12.43 -9.02
C GLU A 121 5.36 -11.61 -9.26
N ARG A 122 4.24 -12.21 -8.87
CA ARG A 122 2.91 -11.64 -9.01
C ARG A 122 2.36 -11.23 -7.64
N GLY A 123 1.65 -10.13 -7.63
CA GLY A 123 1.08 -9.57 -6.43
C GLY A 123 0.29 -8.30 -6.70
N VAL A 124 -0.04 -7.62 -5.62
CA VAL A 124 -0.77 -6.35 -5.64
C VAL A 124 0.17 -5.24 -5.21
N THR A 125 0.25 -4.20 -6.03
CA THR A 125 0.97 -2.97 -5.71
C THR A 125 -0.04 -1.87 -5.41
N ALA A 126 0.13 -1.17 -4.28
CA ALA A 126 -0.53 0.10 -4.08
C ALA A 126 0.35 1.21 -4.67
N LEU A 127 -0.24 1.99 -5.57
CA LEU A 127 0.36 3.17 -6.17
C LEU A 127 -0.14 4.42 -5.46
N CYS A 128 0.77 5.34 -5.19
CA CYS A 128 0.51 6.66 -4.67
C CYS A 128 0.70 7.68 -5.78
N ALA A 129 -0.38 8.29 -6.25
CA ALA A 129 -0.34 9.44 -7.12
C ALA A 129 -0.51 10.73 -6.29
N THR A 130 0.48 11.61 -6.36
CA THR A 130 0.50 12.89 -5.64
C THR A 130 0.54 14.03 -6.65
N PHE A 131 -0.44 14.92 -6.58
CA PHE A 131 -0.50 16.15 -7.36
C PHE A 131 -0.35 17.32 -6.42
N THR A 132 0.67 18.14 -6.64
CA THR A 132 0.95 19.30 -5.82
C THR A 132 0.88 20.56 -6.65
N THR A 133 -0.01 21.49 -6.26
CA THR A 133 -0.11 22.82 -6.85
C THR A 133 0.43 23.86 -5.87
N LYS A 134 1.32 24.74 -6.32
CA LYS A 134 1.94 25.81 -5.49
C LYS A 134 1.83 27.16 -6.19
N ARG A 135 1.69 28.25 -5.43
CA ARG A 135 1.68 29.61 -6.03
C ARG A 135 3.05 30.09 -6.52
N SER A 136 4.15 29.58 -5.97
CA SER A 136 5.51 30.12 -6.18
C SER A 136 6.58 29.08 -6.57
N LYS A 137 6.20 27.80 -6.69
CA LYS A 137 7.10 26.70 -7.06
C LYS A 137 6.52 25.93 -8.24
N ARG A 138 7.35 25.13 -8.92
CA ARG A 138 6.87 24.19 -9.94
C ARG A 138 5.88 23.22 -9.30
N ASP A 139 4.76 23.02 -10.00
CA ASP A 139 3.83 21.94 -9.70
C ASP A 139 4.52 20.60 -9.89
N ALA A 140 4.06 19.60 -9.15
CA ALA A 140 4.58 18.24 -9.21
C ALA A 140 3.43 17.25 -9.39
N CYS A 141 3.69 16.22 -10.19
CA CYS A 141 2.81 15.08 -10.36
C CYS A 141 3.69 13.83 -10.32
N ASP A 142 3.63 13.11 -9.21
CA ASP A 142 4.45 11.94 -8.95
C ASP A 142 3.56 10.73 -8.77
N VAL A 143 3.97 9.59 -9.35
CA VAL A 143 3.32 8.30 -9.10
C VAL A 143 4.37 7.30 -8.70
N VAL A 144 4.23 6.78 -7.50
CA VAL A 144 5.21 5.89 -6.90
C VAL A 144 4.53 4.72 -6.21
N PRO A 145 5.09 3.51 -6.26
CA PRO A 145 4.57 2.42 -5.44
C PRO A 145 4.84 2.70 -3.96
N SER A 146 3.87 2.38 -3.09
CA SER A 146 4.02 2.51 -1.64
C SER A 146 4.22 1.15 -0.96
N VAL A 147 3.42 0.16 -1.37
CA VAL A 147 3.48 -1.19 -0.83
C VAL A 147 3.27 -2.21 -1.94
N TYR A 148 3.97 -3.33 -1.85
CA TYR A 148 3.72 -4.53 -2.65
C TYR A 148 3.36 -5.70 -1.72
N LEU A 149 2.28 -6.43 -2.01
CA LEU A 149 1.91 -7.68 -1.35
C LEU A 149 1.96 -8.80 -2.38
N SER A 150 2.78 -9.82 -2.12
CA SER A 150 2.85 -10.98 -3.03
C SER A 150 1.54 -11.79 -3.02
N ASP A 151 1.25 -12.47 -4.14
CA ASP A 151 0.14 -13.43 -4.21
C ASP A 151 0.29 -14.54 -3.15
N HIS A 152 1.53 -14.86 -2.74
CA HIS A 152 1.78 -15.82 -1.66
C HIS A 152 1.24 -15.30 -0.33
N THR A 153 1.60 -14.06 0.04
CA THR A 153 1.11 -13.39 1.24
C THR A 153 -0.41 -13.30 1.26
N ILE A 154 -1.02 -12.95 0.12
CA ILE A 154 -2.47 -12.89 -0.03
C ILE A 154 -3.09 -14.27 0.18
N GLY A 155 -2.51 -15.32 -0.41
CA GLY A 155 -2.97 -16.68 -0.17
C GLY A 155 -2.88 -17.08 1.30
N ARG A 156 -1.82 -16.66 2.01
CA ARG A 156 -1.69 -16.91 3.45
C ARG A 156 -2.79 -16.24 4.26
N LEU A 157 -3.25 -15.03 3.92
CA LEU A 157 -4.39 -14.39 4.61
C LEU A 157 -5.59 -15.34 4.69
N ARG A 158 -5.94 -15.98 3.56
CA ARG A 158 -7.05 -16.94 3.48
C ARG A 158 -6.89 -18.17 4.37
N GLU A 159 -5.67 -18.67 4.52
CA GLU A 159 -5.38 -19.86 5.34
C GLU A 159 -5.40 -19.57 6.84
N ARG A 160 -5.24 -18.30 7.23
CA ARG A 160 -5.11 -17.90 8.64
C ARG A 160 -6.43 -17.61 9.34
N SER A 161 -7.41 -17.04 8.64
CA SER A 161 -8.74 -16.85 9.23
C SER A 161 -9.82 -16.93 8.16
N GLU A 162 -10.97 -17.50 8.55
CA GLU A 162 -12.20 -17.42 7.78
C GLU A 162 -12.66 -15.97 7.56
N GLN A 163 -12.31 -15.06 8.47
CA GLN A 163 -12.60 -13.63 8.30
C GLN A 163 -11.91 -13.04 7.06
N TRP A 164 -10.75 -13.58 6.66
CA TRP A 164 -10.04 -13.17 5.45
C TRP A 164 -10.41 -13.99 4.22
N SER A 165 -11.50 -14.77 4.27
CA SER A 165 -11.89 -15.63 3.14
C SER A 165 -12.54 -14.90 1.98
N THR A 166 -12.92 -13.62 2.18
CA THR A 166 -13.58 -12.81 1.15
C THR A 166 -12.62 -11.84 0.47
N PRO A 167 -12.86 -11.47 -0.81
CA PRO A 167 -12.10 -10.43 -1.49
C PRO A 167 -12.13 -9.09 -0.74
N GLU A 168 -13.25 -8.75 -0.10
CA GLU A 168 -13.41 -7.53 0.69
C GLU A 168 -12.43 -7.48 1.85
N ALA A 169 -12.25 -8.61 2.55
CA ALA A 169 -11.27 -8.71 3.60
C ALA A 169 -9.84 -8.59 3.03
N GLY A 170 -9.54 -9.22 1.91
CA GLY A 170 -8.23 -9.04 1.24
C GLY A 170 -7.92 -7.59 0.89
N LEU A 171 -8.93 -6.83 0.46
CA LEU A 171 -8.80 -5.39 0.22
C LEU A 171 -8.64 -4.58 1.50
N ALA A 172 -9.28 -4.98 2.60
CA ALA A 172 -9.06 -4.34 3.91
C ALA A 172 -7.60 -4.51 4.36
N ALA A 173 -7.02 -5.72 4.21
CA ALA A 173 -5.60 -5.95 4.49
C ALA A 173 -4.68 -5.08 3.62
N LEU A 174 -5.00 -4.93 2.32
CA LEU A 174 -4.27 -4.04 1.41
C LEU A 174 -4.37 -2.56 1.83
N HIS A 175 -5.55 -2.11 2.29
CA HIS A 175 -5.71 -0.75 2.80
C HIS A 175 -4.92 -0.53 4.09
N ILE A 176 -4.95 -1.47 5.04
CA ILE A 176 -4.12 -1.45 6.24
C ILE A 176 -2.65 -1.33 5.84
N ALA A 177 -2.19 -2.17 4.92
CA ALA A 177 -0.80 -2.19 4.49
C ALA A 177 -0.39 -0.88 3.79
N THR A 178 -1.29 -0.30 2.99
CA THR A 178 -1.07 1.00 2.34
C THR A 178 -0.90 2.11 3.36
N VAL A 179 -1.75 2.15 4.39
CA VAL A 179 -1.66 3.17 5.46
C VAL A 179 -0.42 2.99 6.30
N ALA A 180 -0.06 1.75 6.65
CA ALA A 180 1.19 1.46 7.34
C ALA A 180 2.40 1.95 6.52
N ALA A 181 2.41 1.68 5.21
CA ALA A 181 3.46 2.18 4.31
C ALA A 181 3.50 3.72 4.22
N ASP A 182 2.35 4.40 4.23
CA ASP A 182 2.26 5.86 4.21
C ASP A 182 2.81 6.51 5.49
N LEU A 183 2.45 5.96 6.65
CA LEU A 183 3.02 6.35 7.95
C LEU A 183 4.54 6.11 7.99
N ALA A 184 4.98 5.11 7.24
CA ALA A 184 6.36 4.69 7.06
C ALA A 184 7.13 5.45 5.94
N ARG A 185 6.70 6.65 5.53
CA ARG A 185 7.46 7.42 4.51
C ARG A 185 8.55 8.32 5.11
N PRO A 186 9.74 8.45 4.48
CA PRO A 186 10.86 9.28 4.94
C PRO A 186 10.51 10.77 5.07
N ASP A 187 9.55 11.25 4.29
CA ASP A 187 9.06 12.63 4.36
C ASP A 187 8.05 12.85 5.48
N HIS A 188 7.72 11.84 6.27
CA HIS A 188 6.72 11.97 7.34
C HIS A 188 7.21 11.38 8.69
N ARG A 189 8.16 10.44 8.66
CA ARG A 189 9.00 9.85 9.74
C ARG A 189 8.30 9.40 11.03
N LEU A 190 7.90 8.12 11.01
CA LEU A 190 8.47 7.08 11.91
C LEU A 190 9.93 6.81 11.47
N SER A 191 10.89 6.48 12.34
CA SER A 191 12.32 6.65 12.01
C SER A 191 12.88 5.73 10.88
N PHE A 192 13.23 6.29 9.70
CA PHE A 192 13.78 5.55 8.52
C PHE A 192 15.30 5.52 8.39
N LEU A 193 16.05 5.81 9.46
CA LEU A 193 17.51 5.89 9.35
C LEU A 193 18.18 4.51 9.32
N LYS A 194 17.50 3.46 9.78
CA LYS A 194 17.96 2.07 9.74
C LYS A 194 16.94 1.26 8.93
N MET A 195 17.11 1.22 7.61
CA MET A 195 16.25 0.42 6.74
C MET A 195 16.45 -1.07 7.06
N SER A 196 15.49 -1.68 7.75
CA SER A 196 15.47 -3.12 8.00
C SER A 196 14.13 -3.72 7.56
N SER A 197 13.03 -3.47 8.28
CA SER A 197 11.70 -3.99 7.93
C SER A 197 10.56 -3.25 8.61
N LEU A 198 9.40 -3.24 7.97
CA LEU A 198 8.16 -2.80 8.58
C LEU A 198 7.28 -4.02 8.85
N SER A 199 6.71 -4.05 10.05
CA SER A 199 5.71 -5.03 10.45
C SER A 199 4.45 -4.32 10.91
N CYS A 200 3.29 -4.89 10.58
CA CYS A 200 1.98 -4.38 11.00
C CYS A 200 1.12 -5.56 11.43
N ALA A 201 0.61 -5.51 12.67
CA ALA A 201 -0.36 -6.48 13.14
C ALA A 201 -1.69 -6.27 12.42
N ILE A 202 -2.32 -7.37 12.03
CA ILE A 202 -3.68 -7.45 11.53
C ILE A 202 -4.40 -8.59 12.25
N ASP A 203 -5.72 -8.68 12.12
CA ASP A 203 -6.43 -9.85 12.64
C ASP A 203 -5.85 -11.14 12.03
N GLY A 204 -5.50 -12.14 12.84
CA GLY A 204 -4.93 -13.41 12.36
C GLY A 204 -3.47 -13.38 11.85
N GLY A 205 -2.68 -12.35 12.17
CA GLY A 205 -1.23 -12.41 12.03
C GLY A 205 -0.51 -11.08 11.84
N ILE A 206 0.77 -11.15 11.46
CA ILE A 206 1.61 -9.97 11.24
C ILE A 206 2.06 -9.91 9.79
N LEU A 207 1.65 -8.86 9.09
CA LEU A 207 2.21 -8.51 7.78
C LEU A 207 3.63 -8.01 8.00
N THR A 208 4.61 -8.60 7.32
CA THR A 208 6.00 -8.20 7.45
C THR A 208 6.72 -8.20 6.10
N GLY A 209 7.67 -7.28 5.97
CA GLY A 209 8.35 -7.04 4.71
C GLY A 209 9.51 -6.07 4.83
N ALA A 210 10.44 -6.19 3.90
CA ALA A 210 11.57 -5.28 3.82
C ALA A 210 11.13 -3.91 3.32
N MET A 211 11.70 -2.85 3.88
CA MET A 211 11.64 -1.55 3.23
C MET A 211 12.70 -1.52 2.12
N ARG A 212 12.28 -1.39 0.87
CA ARG A 212 13.16 -1.31 -0.30
C ARG A 212 13.19 0.12 -0.86
N ARG A 213 14.19 0.42 -1.67
CA ARG A 213 14.32 1.69 -2.39
C ARG A 213 13.84 1.50 -3.82
N PHE A 214 12.74 2.15 -4.18
CA PHE A 214 12.24 2.19 -5.54
C PHE A 214 12.85 3.41 -6.28
N PRO A 215 13.49 3.22 -7.44
CA PRO A 215 14.10 4.32 -8.18
C PRO A 215 13.04 5.24 -8.81
N VAL A 216 13.29 6.55 -8.75
CA VAL A 216 12.50 7.60 -9.42
C VAL A 216 13.46 8.59 -10.08
N ASP A 217 12.97 9.44 -10.98
CA ASP A 217 13.79 10.38 -11.79
C ASP A 217 14.79 11.21 -10.97
N HIS A 218 14.46 11.53 -9.72
CA HIS A 218 15.27 12.35 -8.83
C HIS A 218 15.59 11.68 -7.49
N GLY A 219 15.84 10.36 -7.49
CA GLY A 219 16.35 9.64 -6.32
C GLY A 219 15.64 8.31 -6.11
N THR A 220 15.27 8.04 -4.85
CA THR A 220 14.53 6.82 -4.49
C THR A 220 13.44 7.12 -3.49
N VAL A 221 12.33 6.41 -3.61
CA VAL A 221 11.21 6.42 -2.67
C VAL A 221 11.13 5.09 -1.93
N PRO A 222 10.61 5.05 -0.69
CA PRO A 222 10.40 3.79 0.01
C PRO A 222 9.33 2.95 -0.68
N LEU A 223 9.58 1.65 -0.74
CA LEU A 223 8.59 0.63 -1.07
C LEU A 223 8.58 -0.38 0.06
N TRP A 224 7.44 -0.58 0.72
CA TRP A 224 7.30 -1.69 1.63
C TRP A 224 7.00 -2.97 0.84
N ASP A 225 7.99 -3.86 0.78
CA ASP A 225 7.91 -5.12 0.05
C ASP A 225 7.44 -6.24 1.00
N VAL A 226 6.12 -6.42 1.07
CA VAL A 226 5.45 -7.38 1.95
C VAL A 226 5.43 -8.75 1.31
N ARG A 227 6.18 -9.66 1.92
CA ARG A 227 6.41 -11.01 1.42
C ARG A 227 5.76 -12.08 2.26
N THR A 228 5.55 -11.78 3.54
CA THR A 228 5.16 -12.78 4.52
C THR A 228 3.99 -12.28 5.35
N LEU A 229 3.09 -13.20 5.67
CA LEU A 229 2.17 -13.09 6.78
C LEU A 229 2.60 -14.10 7.84
N LEU A 230 3.17 -13.59 8.94
CA LEU A 230 3.61 -14.40 10.07
C LEU A 230 2.41 -14.76 10.95
N ASP A 231 2.48 -15.96 11.50
CA ASP A 231 1.49 -16.48 12.44
C ASP A 231 1.73 -15.94 13.85
N ASP A 232 0.70 -15.92 14.68
CA ASP A 232 0.79 -15.55 16.10
C ASP A 232 1.62 -16.59 16.89
N ASP A 233 1.62 -17.84 16.44
CA ASP A 233 2.43 -18.94 17.00
C ASP A 233 3.90 -18.90 16.56
N PHE A 234 4.25 -18.02 15.61
CA PHE A 234 5.65 -17.83 15.25
C PHE A 234 6.35 -17.21 16.46
N LYS A 235 7.43 -17.84 16.94
CA LYS A 235 8.27 -17.26 18.00
C LYS A 235 9.03 -16.07 17.45
N LEU A 236 8.33 -14.95 17.35
CA LEU A 236 8.88 -13.66 17.00
C LEU A 236 9.57 -13.07 18.21
N ASP A 237 10.62 -12.31 17.95
CA ASP A 237 11.21 -11.52 19.00
C ASP A 237 10.17 -10.49 19.51
N PRO A 238 10.19 -10.16 20.80
CA PRO A 238 9.24 -9.20 21.37
C PRO A 238 9.24 -7.83 20.68
N ALA A 239 10.37 -7.41 20.09
CA ALA A 239 10.46 -6.12 19.43
C ALA A 239 9.66 -6.09 18.11
N THR A 240 9.67 -7.18 17.33
CA THR A 240 8.81 -7.32 16.13
C THR A 240 7.34 -7.24 16.48
N VAL A 241 6.90 -7.95 17.52
CA VAL A 241 5.48 -7.94 17.96
C VAL A 241 5.09 -6.55 18.46
N GLN A 242 5.97 -5.89 19.22
CA GLN A 242 5.76 -4.54 19.70
C GLN A 242 5.67 -3.53 18.54
N GLN A 243 6.60 -3.57 17.58
CA GLN A 243 6.57 -2.72 16.39
C GLN A 243 5.24 -2.91 15.63
N ALA A 244 4.88 -4.17 15.36
CA ALA A 244 3.66 -4.52 14.62
C ALA A 244 2.41 -3.96 15.30
N SER A 245 2.34 -4.03 16.63
CA SER A 245 1.22 -3.55 17.43
C SER A 245 1.14 -2.02 17.44
N GLN A 246 2.27 -1.33 17.61
CA GLN A 246 2.33 0.13 17.57
C GLN A 246 1.93 0.68 16.19
N VAL A 247 2.42 0.07 15.11
CA VAL A 247 2.03 0.45 13.74
C VAL A 247 0.53 0.24 13.53
N ALA A 248 -0.03 -0.89 13.99
CA ALA A 248 -1.45 -1.18 13.87
C ALA A 248 -2.33 -0.17 14.62
N GLU A 249 -1.89 0.31 15.80
CA GLU A 249 -2.59 1.36 16.54
C GLU A 249 -2.64 2.67 15.74
N LEU A 250 -1.52 3.09 15.15
CA LEU A 250 -1.47 4.28 14.29
C LEU A 250 -2.34 4.12 13.04
N VAL A 251 -2.33 2.94 12.41
CA VAL A 251 -3.21 2.63 11.28
C VAL A 251 -4.68 2.74 11.69
N THR A 252 -5.04 2.23 12.88
CA THR A 252 -6.41 2.29 13.41
C THR A 252 -6.87 3.72 13.62
N ARG A 253 -6.00 4.59 14.17
CA ARG A 253 -6.29 6.04 14.30
C ARG A 253 -6.61 6.68 12.95
N VAL A 254 -5.90 6.29 11.88
CA VAL A 254 -6.13 6.81 10.53
C VAL A 254 -7.42 6.25 9.90
N LEU A 255 -7.61 4.93 9.93
CA LEU A 255 -8.68 4.24 9.20
C LEU A 255 -10.03 4.32 9.93
N VAL A 256 -10.01 4.25 11.26
CA VAL A 256 -11.21 4.24 12.12
C VAL A 256 -11.40 5.59 12.80
N GLY A 257 -10.33 6.17 13.35
CA GLY A 257 -10.39 7.47 14.03
C GLY A 257 -10.56 8.66 13.08
N GLY A 258 -10.39 8.47 11.76
CA GLY A 258 -10.49 9.52 10.76
C GLY A 258 -9.35 10.54 10.82
N GLU A 259 -8.29 10.25 11.58
CA GLU A 259 -7.15 11.15 11.71
C GLU A 259 -6.36 11.23 10.39
N ASN A 260 -5.83 12.42 10.12
CA ASN A 260 -4.96 12.63 8.97
C ASN A 260 -3.61 11.93 9.22
N TRP A 261 -3.28 10.96 8.37
CA TRP A 261 -2.02 10.20 8.47
C TRP A 261 -0.78 11.09 8.41
N MET A 262 -0.82 12.21 7.68
CA MET A 262 0.29 13.17 7.66
C MET A 262 0.45 13.88 9.02
N THR A 263 -0.67 14.21 9.68
CA THR A 263 -0.65 14.80 11.02
C THR A 263 -0.09 13.81 12.03
N ILE A 264 -0.56 12.57 12.01
CA ILE A 264 -0.05 11.49 12.86
C ILE A 264 1.44 11.30 12.63
N SER A 265 1.85 11.24 11.37
CA SER A 265 3.25 11.03 11.04
C SER A 265 4.12 12.23 11.45
N LEU A 266 3.66 13.47 11.26
CA LEU A 266 4.32 14.68 11.78
C LEU A 266 4.46 14.70 13.31
N GLN A 267 3.43 14.27 14.04
CA GLN A 267 3.50 14.12 15.50
C GLN A 267 4.53 13.08 15.90
N SER A 268 4.57 11.96 15.15
CA SER A 268 5.50 10.88 15.40
C SER A 268 6.96 11.25 15.15
N ARG A 269 7.25 12.32 14.37
CA ARG A 269 8.61 12.84 14.20
C ARG A 269 9.30 13.26 15.49
N ASN A 270 8.51 13.64 16.49
CA ASN A 270 9.01 14.13 17.78
C ASN A 270 9.04 13.03 18.85
N SER A 271 8.60 11.81 18.51
CA SER A 271 8.62 10.66 19.39
C SER A 271 9.48 9.57 18.74
N ASP A 272 10.58 9.17 19.39
CA ASP A 272 11.39 8.00 18.98
C ASP A 272 10.64 6.67 19.20
N ALA A 273 9.38 6.56 18.76
CA ALA A 273 8.42 5.62 19.33
C ALA A 273 8.41 4.24 18.68
N ILE A 274 8.87 4.10 17.42
CA ILE A 274 8.81 2.84 16.68
C ILE A 274 10.20 2.50 16.14
N ASP A 275 10.82 1.49 16.76
CA ASP A 275 12.07 0.89 16.31
C ASP A 275 11.81 -0.09 15.17
N PHE A 276 12.60 0.01 14.10
CA PHE A 276 12.57 -0.93 12.98
C PHE A 276 13.42 -2.16 13.29
N VAL A 277 12.87 -3.34 13.04
CA VAL A 277 13.47 -4.66 13.34
C VAL A 277 13.96 -5.34 12.06
N GLU A 278 14.76 -6.39 12.17
CA GLU A 278 15.19 -7.17 10.98
C GLU A 278 13.98 -7.84 10.30
N PRO A 279 13.97 -7.91 8.95
CA PRO A 279 12.86 -8.54 8.23
C PRO A 279 12.81 -10.03 8.56
N HIS A 280 11.64 -10.47 9.01
CA HIS A 280 11.34 -11.88 9.17
C HIS A 280 10.61 -12.40 7.93
N GLU A 281 11.03 -13.55 7.42
CA GLU A 281 10.33 -14.25 6.34
C GLU A 281 9.96 -15.66 6.80
N ASP A 282 8.79 -16.13 6.42
CA ASP A 282 8.42 -17.52 6.67
C ASP A 282 9.25 -18.46 5.77
N HIS A 283 9.45 -19.69 6.24
CA HIS A 283 10.31 -20.67 5.55
C HIS A 283 9.87 -20.95 4.10
N VAL A 284 8.57 -20.89 3.78
CA VAL A 284 8.08 -21.12 2.41
C VAL A 284 8.42 -19.94 1.53
N THR A 285 8.16 -18.74 2.00
CA THR A 285 8.51 -17.51 1.29
C THR A 285 10.01 -17.48 0.98
N ALA A 286 10.85 -17.74 1.97
CA ALA A 286 12.31 -17.82 1.79
C ALA A 286 12.71 -18.92 0.78
N THR A 287 12.09 -20.10 0.86
CA THR A 287 12.38 -21.23 -0.04
C THR A 287 11.93 -20.95 -1.48
N LEU A 288 10.75 -20.33 -1.67
CA LEU A 288 10.25 -19.94 -2.99
C LEU A 288 11.20 -18.95 -3.65
N ARG A 289 11.68 -17.94 -2.91
CA ARG A 289 12.63 -16.96 -3.41
C ARG A 289 13.97 -17.56 -3.78
N ALA A 290 14.50 -18.46 -2.94
CA ALA A 290 15.73 -19.18 -3.22
C ALA A 290 15.62 -19.99 -4.53
N ARG A 291 14.47 -20.64 -4.78
CA ARG A 291 14.21 -21.36 -6.04
C ARG A 291 14.10 -20.45 -7.25
N MET A 292 13.63 -19.23 -7.07
CA MET A 292 13.53 -18.21 -8.11
C MET A 292 14.83 -17.43 -8.34
N GLY A 293 15.89 -17.72 -7.56
CA GLY A 293 17.19 -17.06 -7.69
C GLY A 293 17.24 -15.63 -7.15
N ILE A 294 16.24 -15.23 -6.34
CA ILE A 294 16.13 -13.88 -5.79
C ILE A 294 17.01 -13.74 -4.55
N LYS A 295 17.97 -12.81 -4.56
CA LYS A 295 18.78 -12.46 -3.38
C LYS A 295 18.19 -11.24 -2.65
N HIS A 296 18.47 -11.10 -1.35
CA HIS A 296 17.92 -10.06 -0.48
C HIS A 296 18.31 -8.66 -0.92
#